data_AF-A0A6A8V7S1-F1
#
_entry.id   AF-A0A6A8V7S1-F1
#
_cell.length_a   1.000
_cell.length_b   1.000
_cell.length_c   1.000
_cell.angle_alpha   90.00
_cell.angle_beta   90.00
_cell.angle_gamma   90.00
#
_symmetry.space_group_name_H-M   'P 1'
#
loop_
_entity.id
_entity.type
_entity.pdbx_description
1 polymer ?
#
loop_
_entity_poly.entity_id
_entity_poly.type
_entity_poly.pdbx_seq_one_letter_code
_entity_poly.pdbx_strand_id
1 'polypeptide(L)'
;MKKFVDYIMAQPVWKVVLYGLGILLMISNPEIILPLLFFGGIGFAWYFAKKKPNATKRNIAAIASILAVGGTYLINPNIASTKQEEQAQATHLASTPSKKDENAKKEAEAKREKEAKEKAEKEKAEKEKKAKEEQERKEKEKAEKEKAEKEKKAKEEQERKEKEEQDKKEAEAKKLAAQAEDAVQALENNQVTENIAPAQAAIANVADQGTKDRLTHRVVLVQNAITVRAQQAEQARQAAAATPQPQPAADQEQRIVYVAQYGNSPAYWYNINNMPSNTRKDKVIKMSEADAIRAGKHHSNKE
;
A
#
# COMPACT_ATOMS: atom_id res chain seq x y z
N MET A 1 26.61 -23.20 -6.32
CA MET A 1 25.14 -23.38 -6.45
C MET A 1 24.56 -24.43 -5.49
N LYS A 2 25.22 -25.58 -5.27
CA LYS A 2 24.69 -26.65 -4.39
C LYS A 2 24.41 -26.21 -2.94
N LYS A 3 25.34 -25.46 -2.32
CA LYS A 3 25.20 -24.95 -0.94
C LYS A 3 24.09 -23.91 -0.73
N PHE A 4 23.64 -23.23 -1.79
CA PHE A 4 22.56 -22.25 -1.72
C PHE A 4 21.19 -22.93 -1.78
N VAL A 5 21.06 -23.96 -2.60
CA VAL A 5 19.85 -24.80 -2.68
C VAL A 5 19.62 -25.55 -1.37
N ASP A 6 20.68 -26.09 -0.76
CA ASP A 6 20.59 -26.80 0.53
C ASP A 6 20.19 -25.85 1.68
N TYR A 7 20.63 -24.58 1.62
CA TYR A 7 20.27 -23.55 2.60
C TYR A 7 18.79 -23.14 2.49
N ILE A 8 18.26 -23.00 1.27
CA ILE A 8 16.83 -22.72 1.06
C ILE A 8 15.96 -23.93 1.43
N MET A 9 16.44 -25.15 1.17
CA MET A 9 15.75 -26.40 1.54
C MET A 9 15.68 -26.65 3.06
N ALA A 10 16.65 -26.13 3.83
CA ALA A 10 16.73 -26.33 5.28
C ALA A 10 15.84 -25.35 6.09
N GLN A 11 15.34 -24.28 5.47
CA GLN A 11 14.49 -23.29 6.14
C GLN A 11 13.04 -23.78 6.23
N PRO A 12 12.36 -23.67 7.39
CA PRO A 12 10.95 -24.08 7.54
C PRO A 12 10.01 -23.25 6.66
N VAL A 13 10.46 -22.07 6.23
CA VAL A 13 9.72 -21.13 5.37
C VAL A 13 9.44 -21.72 3.99
N TRP A 14 10.35 -22.52 3.42
CA TRP A 14 10.13 -23.09 2.08
C TRP A 14 8.99 -24.11 2.06
N LYS A 15 8.77 -24.83 3.17
CA LYS A 15 7.59 -25.70 3.33
C LYS A 15 6.30 -24.88 3.32
N VAL A 16 6.28 -23.73 4.01
CA VAL A 16 5.12 -22.82 4.02
C VAL A 16 4.85 -22.25 2.63
N VAL A 17 5.90 -21.90 1.88
CA VAL A 17 5.78 -21.44 0.48
C VAL A 17 5.26 -22.57 -0.44
N LEU A 18 5.71 -23.80 -0.26
CA LEU A 18 5.20 -24.97 -0.99
C LEU A 18 3.73 -25.27 -0.67
N TYR A 19 3.33 -25.20 0.61
CA TYR A 19 1.93 -25.38 1.00
C TYR A 19 1.05 -24.24 0.47
N GLY A 20 1.52 -22.99 0.52
CA GLY A 20 0.82 -21.84 -0.05
C GLY A 20 0.62 -21.95 -1.56
N LEU A 21 1.66 -22.38 -2.29
CA LEU A 21 1.59 -22.62 -3.73
C LEU A 21 0.65 -23.79 -4.07
N GLY A 22 0.65 -24.85 -3.26
CA GLY A 22 -0.27 -25.97 -3.41
C GLY A 22 -1.73 -25.58 -3.21
N ILE A 23 -2.03 -24.74 -2.21
CA ILE A 23 -3.38 -24.22 -1.97
C ILE A 23 -3.82 -23.27 -3.09
N LEU A 24 -2.91 -22.44 -3.61
CA LEU A 24 -3.20 -21.54 -4.72
C LEU A 24 -3.48 -22.30 -6.04
N LEU A 25 -2.74 -23.38 -6.29
CA LEU A 25 -3.02 -24.31 -7.39
C LEU A 25 -4.34 -25.07 -7.16
N MET A 26 -4.69 -25.36 -5.90
CA MET A 26 -5.95 -26.02 -5.54
C MET A 26 -7.18 -25.16 -5.87
N ILE A 27 -7.05 -23.83 -5.75
CA ILE A 27 -8.10 -22.85 -6.05
C ILE A 27 -8.15 -22.54 -7.56
N SER A 28 -7.01 -22.56 -8.24
CA SER A 28 -6.90 -22.12 -9.65
C SER A 28 -7.43 -23.14 -10.68
N ASN A 29 -7.56 -24.43 -10.33
CA ASN A 29 -8.01 -25.47 -11.27
C ASN A 29 -8.94 -26.54 -10.63
N PRO A 30 -10.16 -26.16 -10.21
CA PRO A 30 -11.09 -27.07 -9.52
C PRO A 30 -11.52 -28.27 -10.39
N GLU A 31 -11.56 -28.11 -11.72
CA GLU A 31 -12.02 -29.15 -12.66
C GLU A 31 -11.07 -30.35 -12.76
N ILE A 32 -9.78 -30.19 -12.46
CA ILE A 32 -8.78 -31.26 -12.48
C ILE A 32 -8.67 -31.96 -11.12
N ILE A 33 -8.99 -31.25 -10.03
CA ILE A 33 -8.78 -31.74 -8.66
C ILE A 33 -9.89 -32.68 -8.21
N LEU A 34 -11.15 -32.41 -8.58
CA LEU A 34 -12.27 -33.30 -8.29
C LEU A 34 -12.06 -34.72 -8.85
N PRO A 35 -11.69 -34.93 -10.12
CA PRO A 35 -11.43 -36.28 -10.63
C PRO A 35 -10.21 -36.93 -9.96
N LEU A 36 -9.16 -36.16 -9.62
CA LEU A 36 -7.98 -36.70 -8.92
C LEU A 36 -8.31 -37.20 -7.51
N LEU A 37 -9.18 -36.50 -6.77
CA LEU A 37 -9.69 -36.95 -5.48
C LEU A 37 -10.62 -38.16 -5.61
N PHE A 38 -11.42 -38.22 -6.69
CA PHE A 38 -12.28 -39.38 -6.99
C PHE A 38 -11.46 -40.65 -7.28
N PHE A 39 -10.47 -40.57 -8.18
CA PHE A 39 -9.57 -41.70 -8.47
C PHE A 39 -8.66 -42.04 -7.28
N GLY A 40 -8.24 -41.03 -6.51
CA GLY A 40 -7.50 -41.22 -5.26
C GLY A 40 -8.32 -41.99 -4.21
N GLY A 41 -9.62 -41.71 -4.08
CA GLY A 41 -10.55 -42.41 -3.18
C GLY A 41 -10.73 -43.88 -3.54
N ILE A 42 -10.88 -44.20 -4.84
CA ILE A 42 -10.97 -45.58 -5.34
C ILE A 42 -9.65 -46.33 -5.08
N GLY A 43 -8.51 -45.69 -5.32
CA GLY A 43 -7.19 -46.24 -5.01
C GLY A 43 -7.00 -46.50 -3.51
N PHE A 44 -7.49 -45.60 -2.65
CA PHE A 44 -7.50 -45.76 -1.19
C PHE A 44 -8.40 -46.92 -0.75
N ALA A 45 -9.59 -47.05 -1.32
CA ALA A 45 -10.49 -48.17 -1.04
C ALA A 45 -9.85 -49.52 -1.41
N TRP A 46 -9.16 -49.60 -2.56
CA TRP A 46 -8.40 -50.80 -2.96
C TRP A 46 -7.20 -51.07 -2.04
N TYR A 47 -6.44 -50.03 -1.68
CA TYR A 47 -5.28 -50.14 -0.78
C TYR A 47 -5.68 -50.61 0.63
N PHE A 48 -6.79 -50.11 1.18
CA PHE A 48 -7.32 -50.54 2.48
C PHE A 48 -8.00 -51.90 2.43
N ALA A 49 -8.60 -52.29 1.30
CA ALA A 49 -9.16 -53.62 1.14
C ALA A 49 -8.06 -54.72 1.11
N LYS A 50 -6.87 -54.42 0.57
CA LYS A 50 -5.84 -55.44 0.30
C LYS A 50 -4.62 -55.42 1.23
N LYS A 51 -4.23 -54.26 1.78
CA LYS A 51 -2.99 -54.11 2.56
C LYS A 51 -3.22 -53.91 4.07
N LYS A 52 -4.36 -53.32 4.48
CA LYS A 52 -4.78 -53.19 5.90
C LYS A 52 -6.32 -53.18 6.04
N PRO A 53 -6.97 -54.36 6.16
CA PRO A 53 -8.42 -54.46 6.22
C PRO A 53 -8.95 -53.85 7.53
N ASN A 54 -9.37 -52.59 7.48
CA ASN A 54 -10.05 -51.90 8.58
C ASN A 54 -11.48 -51.54 8.13
N ALA A 55 -12.47 -52.30 8.62
CA ALA A 55 -13.86 -52.23 8.18
C ALA A 55 -14.47 -50.82 8.27
N THR A 56 -14.16 -50.07 9.33
CA THR A 56 -14.66 -48.71 9.53
C THR A 56 -14.15 -47.73 8.47
N LYS A 57 -12.87 -47.82 8.09
CA LYS A 57 -12.26 -46.94 7.07
C LYS A 57 -12.77 -47.27 5.66
N ARG A 58 -13.07 -48.53 5.41
CA ARG A 58 -13.69 -49.00 4.17
C ARG A 58 -15.14 -48.50 4.04
N ASN A 59 -15.92 -48.52 5.13
CA ASN A 59 -17.29 -48.02 5.13
C ASN A 59 -17.34 -46.50 4.93
N ILE A 60 -16.43 -45.73 5.54
CA ILE A 60 -16.34 -44.28 5.32
C ILE A 60 -15.97 -43.95 3.86
N ALA A 61 -15.00 -44.68 3.28
CA ALA A 61 -14.61 -44.49 1.88
C ALA A 61 -15.74 -44.88 0.90
N ALA A 62 -16.49 -45.95 1.20
CA ALA A 62 -17.64 -46.37 0.40
C ALA A 62 -18.79 -45.34 0.48
N ILE A 63 -19.10 -44.84 1.67
CA ILE A 63 -20.11 -43.78 1.88
C ILE A 63 -19.69 -42.49 1.17
N ALA A 64 -18.42 -42.06 1.28
CA ALA A 64 -17.91 -40.88 0.59
C ALA A 64 -17.98 -41.03 -0.95
N SER A 65 -17.77 -42.24 -1.46
CA SER A 65 -17.88 -42.53 -2.90
C SER A 65 -19.34 -42.49 -3.37
N ILE A 66 -20.28 -43.04 -2.59
CA ILE A 66 -21.72 -43.00 -2.89
C ILE A 66 -22.26 -41.58 -2.78
N LEU A 67 -21.79 -40.76 -1.84
CA LEU A 67 -22.14 -39.34 -1.74
C LEU A 67 -21.61 -38.50 -2.91
N ALA A 68 -20.42 -38.82 -3.43
CA ALA A 68 -19.87 -38.14 -4.61
C ALA A 68 -20.65 -38.48 -5.89
N VAL A 69 -21.14 -39.72 -6.03
CA VAL A 69 -22.00 -40.14 -7.15
C VAL A 69 -23.47 -39.73 -6.94
N GLY A 70 -23.94 -39.66 -5.70
CA GLY A 70 -25.30 -39.25 -5.34
C GLY A 70 -25.51 -37.73 -5.36
N GLY A 71 -24.44 -36.95 -5.16
CA GLY A 71 -24.48 -35.49 -5.27
C GLY A 71 -24.81 -34.99 -6.68
N THR A 72 -24.51 -35.77 -7.72
CA THR A 72 -24.90 -35.44 -9.10
C THR A 72 -26.39 -35.74 -9.39
N TYR A 73 -27.08 -36.46 -8.51
CA TYR A 73 -28.50 -36.81 -8.68
C TYR A 73 -29.48 -35.79 -8.06
N LEU A 74 -28.99 -34.80 -7.31
CA LEU A 74 -29.82 -33.77 -6.68
C LEU A 74 -30.08 -32.54 -7.57
N ILE A 75 -29.60 -32.53 -8.82
CA ILE A 75 -29.79 -31.41 -9.76
C ILE A 75 -30.96 -31.66 -10.74
N ASN A 76 -31.62 -32.82 -10.70
CA ASN A 76 -32.77 -33.12 -11.58
C ASN A 76 -34.09 -33.24 -10.78
N PRO A 77 -35.04 -32.28 -10.88
CA PRO A 77 -36.21 -32.22 -10.01
C PRO A 77 -37.39 -33.08 -10.50
N ASN A 78 -37.17 -34.19 -11.20
CA ASN A 78 -38.25 -34.93 -11.88
C ASN A 78 -38.13 -36.45 -11.81
N ILE A 79 -37.83 -37.01 -10.64
CA ILE A 79 -38.07 -38.44 -10.37
C ILE A 79 -38.76 -38.57 -9.01
N ALA A 80 -40.04 -38.86 -9.09
CA ALA A 80 -40.99 -39.00 -8.01
C ALA A 80 -40.68 -40.21 -7.10
N SER A 81 -41.19 -40.10 -5.87
CA SER A 81 -41.57 -41.19 -4.94
C SER A 81 -40.97 -42.56 -5.20
N THR A 82 -40.06 -42.99 -4.33
CA THR A 82 -39.98 -44.42 -4.00
C THR A 82 -39.71 -44.58 -2.50
N LYS A 83 -40.76 -45.04 -1.82
CA LYS A 83 -40.75 -45.65 -0.48
C LYS A 83 -39.60 -46.67 -0.40
N GLN A 84 -38.78 -46.59 0.64
CA GLN A 84 -37.97 -47.72 1.08
C GLN A 84 -38.91 -48.75 1.72
N GLU A 85 -39.27 -49.75 0.93
CA GLU A 85 -39.80 -51.03 1.39
C GLU A 85 -38.61 -51.99 1.39
N GLU A 86 -38.10 -52.35 2.57
CA GLU A 86 -37.07 -53.39 2.70
C GLU A 86 -37.78 -54.71 2.98
N GLN A 87 -37.79 -55.52 1.93
CA GLN A 87 -38.19 -56.91 1.87
C GLN A 87 -37.08 -57.77 2.50
N ALA A 88 -37.41 -58.52 3.56
CA ALA A 88 -36.68 -59.73 3.92
C ALA A 88 -37.69 -60.86 4.13
N GLN A 89 -37.78 -61.70 3.09
CA GLN A 89 -38.47 -62.99 3.08
C GLN A 89 -37.63 -64.09 3.74
N ALA A 90 -38.34 -65.19 4.06
CA ALA A 90 -37.94 -66.55 4.42
C ALA A 90 -38.12 -66.86 5.92
N THR A 91 -39.12 -67.64 6.34
CA THR A 91 -39.36 -69.01 5.89
C THR A 91 -40.81 -69.42 6.11
N HIS A 92 -41.43 -69.99 5.08
CA HIS A 92 -42.72 -70.66 5.12
C HIS A 92 -42.45 -72.17 5.15
N LEU A 93 -43.11 -72.93 6.02
CA LEU A 93 -43.46 -74.33 5.74
C LEU A 93 -44.72 -74.67 6.56
N ALA A 94 -45.75 -75.07 5.83
CA ALA A 94 -47.09 -75.39 6.32
C ALA A 94 -47.14 -76.74 7.03
N SER A 95 -48.09 -76.91 7.97
CA SER A 95 -49.19 -77.91 7.89
C SER A 95 -50.07 -77.86 9.15
N THR A 96 -51.38 -77.66 8.93
CA THR A 96 -52.52 -78.01 9.82
C THR A 96 -52.75 -79.55 9.81
N PRO A 97 -53.67 -80.18 10.59
CA PRO A 97 -54.82 -79.62 11.33
C PRO A 97 -55.13 -80.23 12.73
N SER A 98 -56.18 -79.64 13.34
CA SER A 98 -57.25 -80.29 14.13
C SER A 98 -57.31 -80.09 15.65
N LYS A 99 -58.46 -79.50 16.00
CA LYS A 99 -59.43 -79.85 17.06
C LYS A 99 -59.27 -79.26 18.47
N LYS A 100 -60.31 -78.47 18.77
CA LYS A 100 -61.19 -78.50 19.94
C LYS A 100 -60.87 -77.61 21.15
N ASP A 101 -61.99 -77.18 21.74
CA ASP A 101 -62.20 -76.73 23.12
C ASP A 101 -62.03 -75.22 23.39
N GLU A 102 -63.06 -74.51 22.93
CA GLU A 102 -63.91 -73.60 23.70
C GLU A 102 -63.78 -73.71 25.24
N ASN A 103 -62.75 -73.13 25.86
CA ASN A 103 -62.81 -72.64 27.25
C ASN A 103 -61.64 -71.69 27.60
N ALA A 104 -61.67 -70.43 27.16
CA ALA A 104 -60.70 -69.42 27.61
C ALA A 104 -61.17 -67.97 27.46
N LYS A 105 -62.48 -67.69 27.62
CA LYS A 105 -63.06 -66.34 27.42
C LYS A 105 -63.13 -65.48 28.69
N LYS A 106 -62.17 -65.61 29.61
CA LYS A 106 -62.08 -64.71 30.78
C LYS A 106 -60.66 -64.30 31.20
N GLU A 107 -59.63 -64.72 30.47
CA GLU A 107 -58.23 -64.31 30.70
C GLU A 107 -57.63 -63.49 29.52
N ALA A 108 -58.31 -63.48 28.36
CA ALA A 108 -57.90 -62.73 27.16
C ALA A 108 -58.25 -61.23 27.20
N GLU A 109 -59.16 -60.81 28.08
CA GLU A 109 -59.62 -59.41 28.19
C GLU A 109 -58.66 -58.59 29.07
N ALA A 110 -58.15 -59.17 30.17
CA ALA A 110 -57.16 -58.55 31.03
C ALA A 110 -55.76 -58.41 30.37
N LYS A 111 -55.41 -59.30 29.43
CA LYS A 111 -54.13 -59.24 28.70
C LYS A 111 -54.17 -58.22 27.55
N ARG A 112 -55.33 -58.05 26.88
CA ARG A 112 -55.55 -57.01 25.85
C ARG A 112 -55.66 -55.60 26.41
N GLU A 113 -56.21 -55.42 27.62
CA GLU A 113 -56.27 -54.10 28.27
C GLU A 113 -54.87 -53.64 28.76
N LYS A 114 -54.03 -54.58 29.22
CA LYS A 114 -52.63 -54.30 29.58
C LYS A 114 -51.76 -53.97 28.37
N GLU A 115 -51.88 -54.70 27.26
CA GLU A 115 -51.16 -54.39 26.02
C GLU A 115 -51.63 -53.09 25.34
N ALA A 116 -52.93 -52.75 25.44
CA ALA A 116 -53.45 -51.48 24.92
C ALA A 116 -52.98 -50.27 25.75
N LYS A 117 -52.92 -50.38 27.09
CA LYS A 117 -52.34 -49.34 27.96
C LYS A 117 -50.85 -49.16 27.74
N GLU A 118 -50.09 -50.25 27.61
CA GLU A 118 -48.64 -50.19 27.38
C GLU A 118 -48.30 -49.60 25.99
N LYS A 119 -49.11 -49.89 24.96
CA LYS A 119 -48.96 -49.30 23.62
C LYS A 119 -49.32 -47.81 23.60
N ALA A 120 -50.36 -47.41 24.33
CA ALA A 120 -50.74 -46.00 24.47
C ALA A 120 -49.70 -45.19 25.28
N GLU A 121 -49.09 -45.80 26.30
CA GLU A 121 -48.02 -45.19 27.09
C GLU A 121 -46.71 -45.06 26.29
N LYS A 122 -46.33 -46.09 25.51
CA LYS A 122 -45.20 -46.03 24.58
C LYS A 122 -45.40 -44.98 23.48
N GLU A 123 -46.60 -44.85 22.91
CA GLU A 123 -46.89 -43.83 21.88
C GLU A 123 -46.87 -42.41 22.46
N LYS A 124 -47.33 -42.22 23.70
CA LYS A 124 -47.27 -40.92 24.39
C LYS A 124 -45.83 -40.53 24.74
N ALA A 125 -45.02 -41.50 25.19
CA ALA A 125 -43.60 -41.30 25.45
C ALA A 125 -42.78 -41.00 24.17
N GLU A 126 -43.11 -41.65 23.04
CA GLU A 126 -42.45 -41.37 21.76
C GLU A 126 -42.81 -39.99 21.20
N LYS A 127 -44.08 -39.57 21.30
CA LYS A 127 -44.52 -38.22 20.92
C LYS A 127 -43.86 -37.13 21.78
N GLU A 128 -43.72 -37.35 23.08
CA GLU A 128 -43.03 -36.42 23.98
C GLU A 128 -41.53 -36.34 23.68
N LYS A 129 -40.88 -37.47 23.39
CA LYS A 129 -39.47 -37.50 23.00
C LYS A 129 -39.22 -36.79 21.66
N LYS A 130 -40.06 -37.01 20.65
CA LYS A 130 -40.00 -36.30 19.36
C LYS A 130 -40.24 -34.80 19.50
N ALA A 131 -41.19 -34.37 20.33
CA ALA A 131 -41.44 -32.95 20.58
C ALA A 131 -40.26 -32.28 21.29
N LYS A 132 -39.64 -32.94 22.27
CA LYS A 132 -38.46 -32.44 22.98
C LYS A 132 -37.22 -32.37 22.07
N GLU A 133 -37.01 -33.36 21.21
CA GLU A 133 -35.90 -33.39 20.25
C GLU A 133 -36.05 -32.31 19.16
N GLU A 134 -37.27 -32.05 18.68
CA GLU A 134 -37.54 -30.96 17.74
C GLU A 134 -37.33 -29.57 18.37
N GLN A 135 -37.72 -29.40 19.64
CA GLN A 135 -37.50 -28.16 20.38
C GLN A 135 -36.01 -27.90 20.62
N GLU A 136 -35.24 -28.92 21.01
CA GLU A 136 -33.79 -28.81 21.21
C GLU A 136 -33.04 -28.52 19.89
N ARG A 137 -33.50 -29.09 18.77
CA ARG A 137 -32.95 -28.79 17.44
C ARG A 137 -33.21 -27.34 17.01
N LYS A 138 -34.42 -26.81 17.25
CA LYS A 138 -34.75 -25.41 16.96
C LYS A 138 -33.95 -24.43 17.82
N GLU A 139 -33.69 -24.79 19.07
CA GLU A 139 -32.89 -23.96 19.99
C GLU A 139 -31.40 -23.96 19.62
N LYS A 140 -30.85 -25.13 19.25
CA LYS A 140 -29.48 -25.25 18.70
C LYS A 140 -29.30 -24.46 17.40
N GLU A 141 -30.25 -24.55 16.47
CA GLU A 141 -30.20 -23.80 15.21
C GLU A 141 -30.26 -22.29 15.44
N LYS A 142 -31.09 -21.82 16.39
CA LYS A 142 -31.17 -20.40 16.75
C LYS A 142 -29.87 -19.91 17.40
N ALA A 143 -29.29 -20.71 18.31
CA ALA A 143 -28.02 -20.39 18.96
C ALA A 143 -26.85 -20.36 17.97
N GLU A 144 -26.82 -21.27 17.00
CA GLU A 144 -25.80 -21.29 15.93
C GLU A 144 -25.93 -20.09 14.99
N LYS A 145 -27.16 -19.74 14.57
CA LYS A 145 -27.42 -18.53 13.77
C LYS A 145 -27.03 -17.25 14.51
N GLU A 146 -27.35 -17.15 15.80
CA GLU A 146 -26.98 -15.98 16.61
C GLU A 146 -25.45 -15.87 16.78
N LYS A 147 -24.75 -17.00 16.99
CA LYS A 147 -23.29 -17.03 17.07
C LYS A 147 -22.63 -16.63 15.74
N ALA A 148 -23.13 -17.15 14.62
CA ALA A 148 -22.65 -16.80 13.28
C ALA A 148 -22.89 -15.31 12.94
N GLU A 149 -24.04 -14.74 13.34
CA GLU A 149 -24.32 -13.31 13.13
C GLU A 149 -23.41 -12.42 13.98
N LYS A 150 -23.18 -12.79 15.25
CA LYS A 150 -22.25 -12.09 16.16
C LYS A 150 -20.81 -12.13 15.63
N GLU A 151 -20.36 -13.28 15.14
CA GLU A 151 -19.02 -13.44 14.57
C GLU A 151 -18.85 -12.62 13.27
N LYS A 152 -19.87 -12.63 12.40
CA LYS A 152 -19.86 -11.81 11.17
C LYS A 152 -19.79 -10.31 11.50
N LYS A 153 -20.62 -9.83 12.44
CA LYS A 153 -20.61 -8.42 12.88
C LYS A 153 -19.28 -8.03 13.50
N ALA A 154 -18.69 -8.89 14.34
CA ALA A 154 -17.39 -8.63 14.95
C ALA A 154 -16.27 -8.53 13.90
N LYS A 155 -16.29 -9.42 12.89
CA LYS A 155 -15.30 -9.40 11.80
C LYS A 155 -15.46 -8.16 10.91
N GLU A 156 -16.68 -7.78 10.56
CA GLU A 156 -16.98 -6.59 9.76
C GLU A 156 -16.58 -5.30 10.50
N GLU A 157 -16.82 -5.22 11.81
CA GLU A 157 -16.37 -4.09 12.62
C GLU A 157 -14.84 -4.01 12.72
N GLN A 158 -14.15 -5.15 12.88
CA GLN A 158 -12.69 -5.19 12.91
C GLN A 158 -12.10 -4.75 11.57
N GLU A 159 -12.59 -5.28 10.44
CA GLU A 159 -12.13 -4.92 9.10
C GLU A 159 -12.37 -3.43 8.80
N ARG A 160 -13.51 -2.87 9.27
CA ARG A 160 -13.78 -1.44 9.15
C ARG A 160 -12.80 -0.59 9.96
N LYS A 161 -12.43 -1.01 11.18
CA LYS A 161 -11.43 -0.31 12.00
C LYS A 161 -10.04 -0.36 11.38
N GLU A 162 -9.64 -1.52 10.87
CA GLU A 162 -8.35 -1.70 10.19
C GLU A 162 -8.26 -0.84 8.92
N LYS A 163 -9.33 -0.80 8.12
CA LYS A 163 -9.41 0.04 6.92
C LYS A 163 -9.38 1.53 7.27
N GLU A 164 -10.11 1.97 8.30
CA GLU A 164 -10.10 3.36 8.74
C GLU A 164 -8.70 3.79 9.23
N GLU A 165 -7.99 2.92 9.96
CA GLU A 165 -6.62 3.17 10.39
C GLU A 165 -5.65 3.22 9.20
N GLN A 166 -5.81 2.32 8.22
CA GLN A 166 -5.01 2.31 7.00
C GLN A 166 -5.24 3.57 6.16
N ASP A 167 -6.49 3.96 5.95
CA ASP A 167 -6.86 5.17 5.20
C ASP A 167 -6.28 6.42 5.88
N LYS A 168 -6.27 6.46 7.22
CA LYS A 168 -5.64 7.54 7.98
C LYS A 168 -4.13 7.58 7.81
N LYS A 169 -3.44 6.43 7.88
CA LYS A 169 -1.99 6.33 7.64
C LYS A 169 -1.64 6.72 6.20
N GLU A 170 -2.44 6.31 5.23
CA GLU A 170 -2.24 6.68 3.83
C GLU A 170 -2.45 8.18 3.60
N ALA A 171 -3.48 8.78 4.21
CA ALA A 171 -3.73 10.21 4.13
C ALA A 171 -2.59 11.03 4.76
N GLU A 172 -2.06 10.58 5.91
CA GLU A 172 -0.89 11.20 6.54
C GLU A 172 0.36 11.09 5.65
N ALA A 173 0.63 9.92 5.08
CA ALA A 173 1.73 9.71 4.15
C ALA A 173 1.62 10.61 2.90
N LYS A 174 0.41 10.75 2.33
CA LYS A 174 0.16 11.68 1.21
C LYS A 174 0.38 13.13 1.60
N LYS A 175 -0.02 13.53 2.81
CA LYS A 175 0.22 14.89 3.32
C LYS A 175 1.71 15.17 3.47
N LEU A 176 2.48 14.22 4.01
CA LEU A 176 3.94 14.35 4.13
C LEU A 176 4.62 14.41 2.76
N ALA A 177 4.16 13.61 1.79
CA ALA A 177 4.64 13.68 0.41
C ALA A 177 4.37 15.04 -0.24
N ALA A 178 3.15 15.58 -0.09
CA ALA A 178 2.80 16.90 -0.60
C ALA A 178 3.64 18.02 0.04
N GLN A 179 3.83 17.97 1.36
CA GLN A 179 4.68 18.92 2.08
C GLN A 179 6.14 18.90 1.58
N ALA A 180 6.68 17.71 1.30
CA ALA A 180 8.01 17.58 0.72
C ALA A 180 8.10 18.16 -0.70
N GLU A 181 7.09 17.90 -1.54
CA GLU A 181 7.00 18.47 -2.88
C GLU A 181 6.96 20.01 -2.83
N ASP A 182 6.12 20.59 -1.96
CA ASP A 182 5.99 22.03 -1.78
C ASP A 182 7.31 22.67 -1.32
N ALA A 183 8.02 22.02 -0.38
CA ALA A 183 9.30 22.51 0.12
C ALA A 183 10.39 22.47 -0.97
N VAL A 184 10.44 21.41 -1.78
CA VAL A 184 11.36 21.35 -2.93
C VAL A 184 10.98 22.38 -3.99
N GLN A 185 9.69 22.55 -4.26
CA GLN A 185 9.22 23.56 -5.21
C GLN A 185 9.57 24.98 -4.75
N ALA A 186 9.46 25.27 -3.45
CA ALA A 186 9.87 26.54 -2.88
C ALA A 186 11.39 26.78 -3.02
N LEU A 187 12.21 25.74 -2.83
CA LEU A 187 13.65 25.80 -3.06
C LEU A 187 14.00 26.04 -4.55
N GLU A 188 13.26 25.41 -5.46
CA GLU A 188 13.45 25.62 -6.91
C GLU A 188 13.06 27.03 -7.35
N ASN A 189 11.95 27.55 -6.83
CA ASN A 189 11.48 28.90 -7.11
C ASN A 189 12.42 29.95 -6.49
N ASN A 190 12.94 29.68 -5.29
CA ASN A 190 13.85 30.54 -4.55
C ASN A 190 15.12 29.78 -4.20
N GLN A 191 16.05 29.78 -5.14
CA GLN A 191 17.34 29.08 -5.05
C GLN A 191 18.31 29.76 -4.07
N VAL A 192 17.94 29.74 -2.79
CA VAL A 192 18.72 30.27 -1.68
C VAL A 192 19.11 29.15 -0.72
N THR A 193 20.27 29.26 -0.10
CA THR A 193 20.89 28.22 0.72
C THR A 193 20.04 27.82 1.93
N GLU A 194 19.28 28.76 2.48
CA GLU A 194 18.44 28.61 3.67
C GLU A 194 17.26 27.68 3.42
N ASN A 195 16.81 27.54 2.18
CA ASN A 195 15.67 26.70 1.80
C ASN A 195 16.06 25.22 1.58
N ILE A 196 17.35 24.90 1.61
CA ILE A 196 17.85 23.53 1.34
C ILE A 196 17.57 22.61 2.52
N ALA A 197 17.88 23.07 3.74
CA ALA A 197 17.64 22.32 4.96
C ALA A 197 16.15 21.95 5.18
N PRO A 198 15.17 22.88 5.06
CA PRO A 198 13.76 22.52 5.21
C PRO A 198 13.27 21.57 4.11
N ALA A 199 13.74 21.71 2.87
CA ALA A 199 13.41 20.77 1.79
C ALA A 199 13.92 19.35 2.09
N GLN A 200 15.17 19.20 2.54
CA GLN A 200 15.74 17.90 2.92
C GLN A 200 15.02 17.28 4.12
N ALA A 201 14.68 18.09 5.13
CA ALA A 201 13.93 17.63 6.29
C ALA A 201 12.52 17.13 5.91
N ALA A 202 11.82 17.83 5.02
CA ALA A 202 10.51 17.40 4.54
C ALA A 202 10.60 16.08 3.75
N ILE A 203 11.61 15.92 2.89
CA ILE A 203 11.86 14.67 2.15
C ILE A 203 12.13 13.49 3.09
N ALA A 204 12.84 13.69 4.21
CA ALA A 204 13.14 12.63 5.15
C ALA A 204 11.88 11.92 5.70
N ASN A 205 10.79 12.67 5.86
CA ASN A 205 9.50 12.18 6.36
C ASN A 205 8.63 11.48 5.30
N VAL A 206 9.04 11.49 4.02
CA VAL A 206 8.31 10.81 2.95
C VAL A 206 8.53 9.30 3.06
N ALA A 207 7.41 8.56 3.09
CA ALA A 207 7.39 7.10 3.20
C ALA A 207 7.67 6.40 1.86
N ASP A 208 7.19 6.97 0.74
CA ASP A 208 7.42 6.42 -0.59
C ASP A 208 8.86 6.67 -1.06
N GLN A 209 9.61 5.59 -1.30
CA GLN A 209 11.02 5.67 -1.67
C GLN A 209 11.22 6.30 -3.06
N GLY A 210 10.34 5.99 -4.03
CA GLY A 210 10.45 6.56 -5.38
C GLY A 210 10.28 8.09 -5.39
N THR A 211 9.33 8.60 -4.60
CA THR A 211 9.14 10.04 -4.39
C THR A 211 10.32 10.65 -3.67
N LYS A 212 10.84 10.01 -2.62
CA LYS A 212 12.03 10.47 -1.89
C LYS A 212 13.23 10.60 -2.84
N ASP A 213 13.54 9.58 -3.63
CA ASP A 213 14.68 9.60 -4.56
C ASP A 213 14.56 10.72 -5.61
N ARG A 214 13.35 10.88 -6.19
CA ARG A 214 13.06 11.95 -7.16
C ARG A 214 13.28 13.33 -6.55
N LEU A 215 12.74 13.56 -5.35
CA LEU A 215 12.85 14.85 -4.66
C LEU A 215 14.28 15.14 -4.21
N THR A 216 14.99 14.15 -3.67
CA THR A 216 16.40 14.27 -3.31
C THR A 216 17.24 14.66 -4.52
N HIS A 217 17.02 14.03 -5.68
CA HIS A 217 17.75 14.38 -6.90
C HIS A 217 17.52 15.84 -7.32
N ARG A 218 16.29 16.34 -7.26
CA ARG A 218 15.97 17.75 -7.54
C ARG A 218 16.71 18.70 -6.61
N VAL A 219 16.71 18.43 -5.31
CA VAL A 219 17.45 19.25 -4.33
C VAL A 219 18.94 19.28 -4.64
N VAL A 220 19.55 18.15 -5.04
CA VAL A 220 20.97 18.09 -5.42
C VAL A 220 21.26 18.95 -6.65
N LEU A 221 20.39 18.93 -7.67
CA LEU A 221 20.54 19.77 -8.85
C LEU A 221 20.48 21.26 -8.50
N VAL A 222 19.52 21.66 -7.66
CA VAL A 222 19.40 23.06 -7.21
C VAL A 222 20.61 23.47 -6.38
N GLN A 223 21.06 22.61 -5.45
CA GLN A 223 22.26 22.86 -4.65
C GLN A 223 23.48 23.13 -5.53
N ASN A 224 23.70 22.32 -6.56
CA ASN A 224 24.79 22.51 -7.52
C ASN A 224 24.63 23.83 -8.30
N ALA A 225 23.42 24.17 -8.74
CA ALA A 225 23.15 25.42 -9.43
C ALA A 225 23.43 26.66 -8.56
N ILE A 226 23.09 26.59 -7.26
CA ILE A 226 23.40 27.65 -6.29
C ILE A 226 24.92 27.82 -6.16
N THR A 227 25.66 26.72 -5.99
CA THR A 227 27.13 26.77 -5.87
C THR A 227 27.78 27.35 -7.12
N VAL A 228 27.37 26.92 -8.31
CA VAL A 228 27.91 27.45 -9.58
C VAL A 228 27.58 28.94 -9.73
N ARG A 229 26.36 29.37 -9.41
CA ARG A 229 25.98 30.79 -9.45
C ARG A 229 26.81 31.62 -8.47
N ALA A 230 27.05 31.12 -7.26
CA ALA A 230 27.87 31.80 -6.26
C ALA A 230 29.31 31.98 -6.76
N GLN A 231 29.93 30.93 -7.30
CA GLN A 231 31.27 30.99 -7.88
C GLN A 231 31.36 31.96 -9.07
N GLN A 232 30.37 31.95 -9.97
CA GLN A 232 30.32 32.89 -11.09
C GLN A 232 30.16 34.34 -10.62
N ALA A 233 29.33 34.58 -9.60
CA ALA A 233 29.15 35.91 -9.03
C ALA A 233 30.43 36.44 -8.36
N GLU A 234 31.19 35.57 -7.68
CA GLU A 234 32.49 35.93 -7.11
C GLU A 234 33.53 36.24 -8.20
N GLN A 235 33.61 35.43 -9.24
CA GLN A 235 34.50 35.70 -10.39
C GLN A 235 34.14 37.01 -11.09
N ALA A 236 32.84 37.28 -11.29
CA ALA A 236 32.38 38.53 -11.87
C ALA A 236 32.73 39.75 -10.99
N ARG A 237 32.64 39.62 -9.67
CA ARG A 237 33.07 40.66 -8.72
C ARG A 237 34.58 40.89 -8.78
N GLN A 238 35.39 39.83 -8.87
CA GLN A 238 36.84 39.95 -9.01
C GLN A 238 37.24 40.60 -10.34
N ALA A 239 36.58 40.24 -11.45
CA ALA A 239 36.80 40.86 -12.75
C ALA A 239 36.38 42.35 -12.75
N ALA A 240 35.25 42.69 -12.12
CA ALA A 240 34.81 44.07 -11.95
C ALA A 240 35.76 44.89 -11.06
N ALA A 241 36.32 44.28 -10.00
CA ALA A 241 37.32 44.91 -9.14
C ALA A 241 38.70 45.07 -9.81
N ALA A 242 39.04 44.20 -10.77
CA ALA A 242 40.27 44.29 -11.56
C ALA A 242 40.16 45.27 -12.74
N THR A 243 38.96 45.76 -13.05
CA THR A 243 38.79 46.84 -14.02
C THR A 243 39.08 48.16 -13.28
N PRO A 244 40.10 48.95 -13.66
CA PRO A 244 40.31 50.25 -13.05
C PRO A 244 39.03 51.07 -13.23
N GLN A 245 38.44 51.54 -12.12
CA GLN A 245 37.38 52.53 -12.22
C GLN A 245 37.90 53.68 -13.09
N PRO A 246 37.14 54.14 -14.11
CA PRO A 246 37.42 55.44 -14.70
C PRO A 246 37.48 56.44 -13.55
N GLN A 247 38.64 57.05 -13.33
CA GLN A 247 38.75 58.14 -12.38
C GLN A 247 37.59 59.10 -12.65
N PRO A 248 36.81 59.49 -11.63
CA PRO A 248 35.64 60.32 -11.84
C PRO A 248 36.10 61.62 -12.52
N ALA A 249 35.44 61.99 -13.60
CA ALA A 249 35.61 63.28 -14.28
C ALA A 249 35.48 64.49 -13.31
N ALA A 250 34.99 64.26 -12.09
CA ALA A 250 34.96 65.21 -10.99
C ALA A 250 36.34 65.79 -10.61
N ASP A 251 37.44 65.01 -10.72
CA ASP A 251 38.78 65.55 -10.42
C ASP A 251 39.29 66.49 -11.52
N GLN A 252 38.84 66.31 -12.77
CA GLN A 252 39.12 67.25 -13.85
C GLN A 252 38.28 68.53 -13.69
N GLU A 253 37.02 68.42 -13.27
CA GLU A 253 36.17 69.60 -13.03
C GLU A 253 36.68 70.49 -11.89
N GLN A 254 37.38 69.92 -10.90
CA GLN A 254 37.95 70.68 -9.77
C GLN A 254 39.40 71.13 -10.00
N ARG A 255 40.04 70.78 -11.12
CA ARG A 255 41.43 71.14 -11.36
C ARG A 255 41.56 72.65 -11.58
N ILE A 256 42.32 73.32 -10.72
CA ILE A 256 42.61 74.74 -10.85
C ILE A 256 43.62 74.95 -11.98
N VAL A 257 43.28 75.80 -12.94
CA VAL A 257 44.14 76.24 -14.03
C VAL A 257 44.47 77.72 -13.89
N TYR A 258 45.59 78.11 -14.48
CA TYR A 258 46.10 79.47 -14.50
C TYR A 258 45.89 80.06 -15.89
N VAL A 259 45.30 81.25 -15.97
CA VAL A 259 45.06 81.97 -17.24
C VAL A 259 45.69 83.36 -17.16
N ALA A 260 46.54 83.68 -18.13
CA ALA A 260 47.25 84.96 -18.20
C ALA A 260 46.33 86.11 -18.68
N GLN A 261 46.86 87.34 -18.65
CA GLN A 261 46.20 88.55 -19.19
C GLN A 261 44.82 88.82 -18.57
N TYR A 262 44.72 88.78 -17.23
CA TYR A 262 43.45 88.93 -16.51
C TYR A 262 42.37 87.92 -16.92
N GLY A 263 42.78 86.72 -17.38
CA GLY A 263 41.85 85.71 -17.87
C GLY A 263 41.51 85.79 -19.34
N ASN A 264 42.05 86.77 -20.08
CA ASN A 264 41.74 86.95 -21.49
C ASN A 264 42.60 86.09 -22.43
N SER A 265 43.61 85.39 -21.90
CA SER A 265 44.42 84.47 -22.71
C SER A 265 43.56 83.33 -23.27
N PRO A 266 43.78 82.91 -24.54
CA PRO A 266 43.10 81.77 -25.14
C PRO A 266 43.65 80.43 -24.63
N ALA A 267 44.80 80.45 -23.94
CA ALA A 267 45.43 79.26 -23.38
C ALA A 267 45.34 79.25 -21.84
N TYR A 268 45.31 78.04 -21.26
CA TYR A 268 45.44 77.82 -19.82
C TYR A 268 46.60 76.85 -19.52
N TRP A 269 47.12 76.94 -18.29
CA TRP A 269 48.23 76.11 -17.79
C TRP A 269 47.86 75.47 -16.46
N TYR A 270 48.34 74.25 -16.19
CA TYR A 270 48.18 73.63 -14.87
C TYR A 270 49.12 74.20 -13.81
N ASN A 271 50.25 74.78 -14.23
CA ASN A 271 51.22 75.37 -13.32
C ASN A 271 51.65 76.76 -13.82
N ILE A 272 51.70 77.72 -12.89
CA ILE A 272 52.14 79.10 -13.16
C ILE A 272 53.58 79.17 -13.68
N ASN A 273 54.42 78.18 -13.36
CA ASN A 273 55.82 78.11 -13.78
C ASN A 273 55.99 77.73 -15.25
N ASN A 274 55.01 77.06 -15.85
CA ASN A 274 55.04 76.59 -17.23
C ASN A 274 54.51 77.66 -18.19
N MET A 275 53.99 78.77 -17.66
CA MET A 275 53.62 79.93 -18.45
C MET A 275 54.88 80.61 -19.04
N PRO A 276 54.81 81.15 -20.26
CA PRO A 276 55.92 81.86 -20.91
C PRO A 276 56.62 82.85 -19.98
N SER A 277 57.94 83.01 -20.11
CA SER A 277 58.76 83.88 -19.24
C SER A 277 58.34 85.35 -19.28
N ASN A 278 57.75 85.81 -20.40
CA ASN A 278 57.18 87.15 -20.55
C ASN A 278 55.79 87.32 -19.89
N THR A 279 55.24 86.28 -19.26
CA THR A 279 53.93 86.33 -18.60
C THR A 279 54.00 87.17 -17.34
N ARG A 280 53.20 88.22 -17.29
CA ARG A 280 52.96 89.04 -16.11
C ARG A 280 52.21 88.25 -15.04
N LYS A 281 52.92 87.71 -14.05
CA LYS A 281 52.37 86.84 -12.99
C LYS A 281 51.33 87.56 -12.11
N ASP A 282 51.46 88.88 -11.96
CA ASP A 282 50.49 89.78 -11.31
C ASP A 282 49.13 89.84 -12.03
N LYS A 283 49.06 89.39 -13.29
CA LYS A 283 47.86 89.38 -14.13
C LYS A 283 47.37 87.97 -14.44
N VAL A 284 47.78 86.98 -13.65
CA VAL A 284 47.35 85.59 -13.79
C VAL A 284 46.17 85.35 -12.87
N ILE A 285 45.09 84.79 -13.40
CA ILE A 285 43.92 84.40 -12.62
C ILE A 285 43.83 82.88 -12.51
N LYS A 286 43.22 82.40 -11.44
CA LYS A 286 42.93 80.98 -11.19
C LYS A 286 41.46 80.72 -11.51
N MET A 287 41.14 79.68 -12.26
CA MET A 287 39.77 79.21 -12.50
C MET A 287 39.73 77.69 -12.61
N SER A 288 38.54 77.09 -12.60
CA SER A 288 38.42 75.64 -12.85
C SER A 288 38.75 75.33 -14.32
N GLU A 289 39.30 74.15 -14.58
CA GLU A 289 39.53 73.66 -15.95
C GLU A 289 38.22 73.64 -16.75
N ALA A 290 37.11 73.26 -16.12
CA ALA A 290 35.78 73.29 -16.72
C ALA A 290 35.35 74.72 -17.14
N ASP A 291 35.62 75.74 -16.32
CA ASP A 291 35.36 77.15 -16.67
C ASP A 291 36.23 77.61 -17.84
N ALA A 292 37.50 77.23 -17.85
CA ALA A 292 38.42 77.57 -18.93
C ALA A 292 37.98 76.94 -20.27
N ILE A 293 37.62 75.65 -20.27
CA ILE A 293 37.11 74.95 -21.44
C ILE A 293 35.77 75.54 -21.90
N ARG A 294 34.84 75.84 -20.97
CA ARG A 294 33.57 76.52 -21.29
C ARG A 294 33.77 77.91 -21.88
N ALA A 295 34.81 78.61 -21.45
CA ALA A 295 35.22 79.90 -22.01
C ALA A 295 35.97 79.76 -23.35
N GLY A 296 36.03 78.56 -23.95
CA GLY A 296 36.68 78.30 -25.24
C GLY A 296 38.20 78.32 -25.19
N LYS A 297 38.80 78.21 -24.00
CA LYS A 297 40.25 78.19 -23.81
C LYS A 297 40.80 76.79 -24.03
N HIS A 298 42.02 76.70 -24.55
CA HIS A 298 42.70 75.44 -24.79
C HIS A 298 43.88 75.26 -23.83
N HIS A 299 44.21 74.00 -23.51
CA HIS A 299 45.40 73.69 -22.76
C HIS A 299 46.66 74.08 -23.56
N SER A 300 47.66 74.69 -22.91
CA SER A 300 48.91 75.03 -23.58
C SER A 300 49.76 73.77 -23.83
N ASN A 301 50.16 73.52 -25.07
CA ASN A 301 51.04 72.38 -25.42
C ASN A 301 52.48 72.49 -24.90
N LYS A 302 52.81 73.57 -24.18
CA LYS A 302 54.12 73.79 -23.55
C LYS A 302 53.96 73.56 -22.05
N GLU A 303 54.18 72.31 -21.64
CA GLU A 303 54.35 71.94 -20.24
C GLU A 303 55.81 71.70 -19.92
#